data_AF-A0A383ZZC4-F1
#
_entry.id   AF-A0A383ZZC4-F1
#
_cell.length_a   1.000
_cell.length_b   1.000
_cell.length_c   1.000
_cell.angle_alpha   90.00
_cell.angle_beta   90.00
_cell.angle_gamma   90.00
#
_symmetry.space_group_name_H-M   'P 1'
#
loop_
_entity.id
_entity.type
_entity.pdbx_description
1 polymer ?
#
loop_
_entity_poly.entity_id
_entity_poly.type
_entity_poly.pdbx_seq_one_letter_code
_entity_poly.pdbx_strand_id
1 'polypeptide(L)'
;MAAARRCLFLLLLSTGVALLLQPPLGARGAPLEPVYPGDNATPEQMAQYAAELRRYINMLTRPRYGKRDQEGSLDFSECGSPNAAAPRQLSPMDS
;
A
#
# COMPACT_ATOMS: atom_id res chain seq x y z
N MET A 1 -41.57 12.67 25.88
CA MET A 1 -40.17 13.15 26.01
C MET A 1 -39.19 12.04 26.46
N ALA A 2 -39.54 11.15 27.40
CA ALA A 2 -38.63 10.10 27.91
C ALA A 2 -38.25 9.02 26.87
N ALA A 3 -39.21 8.59 26.05
CA ALA A 3 -38.97 7.58 25.00
C ALA A 3 -37.99 8.07 23.92
N ALA A 4 -38.13 9.33 23.48
CA ALA A 4 -37.22 9.94 22.50
C ALA A 4 -35.78 10.03 23.04
N ARG A 5 -35.61 10.40 24.32
CA ARG A 5 -34.30 10.40 24.98
C ARG A 5 -33.70 9.00 25.00
N ARG A 6 -34.49 7.99 25.35
CA ARG A 6 -34.05 6.58 25.35
C ARG A 6 -33.61 6.11 23.96
N CYS A 7 -34.36 6.46 22.91
CA CYS A 7 -33.97 6.13 21.53
C CYS A 7 -32.65 6.80 21.13
N LEU A 8 -32.47 8.08 21.45
CA LEU A 8 -31.23 8.80 21.17
C LEU A 8 -30.04 8.16 21.90
N PHE A 9 -30.19 7.76 23.15
CA PHE A 9 -29.14 7.05 23.88
C PHE A 9 -28.79 5.71 23.21
N LEU A 10 -29.78 4.93 22.79
CA LEU A 10 -29.54 3.66 22.11
C LEU A 10 -28.83 3.85 20.77
N LEU A 11 -29.20 4.88 20.00
CA LEU A 11 -28.52 5.23 18.75
C LEU A 11 -27.08 5.66 19.00
N LEU A 12 -26.83 6.53 19.98
CA LEU A 12 -25.48 6.97 20.32
C LEU A 12 -24.59 5.81 20.79
N LEU A 13 -25.13 4.91 21.62
CA LEU A 13 -24.43 3.72 22.08
C LEU A 13 -24.10 2.78 20.91
N SER A 14 -25.07 2.54 20.01
CA SER A 14 -24.86 1.72 18.81
C SER A 14 -23.75 2.28 17.93
N THR A 15 -23.81 3.58 17.60
CA THR A 15 -22.79 4.25 16.79
C THR A 15 -21.42 4.24 17.48
N GLY A 16 -21.38 4.44 18.81
CA GLY A 16 -20.15 4.37 19.59
C GLY A 16 -19.50 2.97 19.55
N VAL A 17 -20.30 1.91 19.68
CA VAL A 17 -19.83 0.52 19.57
C VAL A 17 -19.34 0.22 18.15
N ALA A 18 -20.04 0.69 17.12
CA ALA A 18 -19.62 0.53 15.73
C ALA A 18 -18.25 1.19 15.46
N LEU A 19 -18.05 2.42 15.96
CA LEU A 19 -16.78 3.14 15.86
C LEU A 19 -15.63 2.45 16.64
N LEU A 20 -15.93 1.82 17.77
CA LEU A 20 -14.95 1.07 18.57
C LEU A 20 -14.60 -0.29 17.94
N LEU A 21 -15.53 -0.91 17.21
CA LEU A 21 -15.29 -2.17 16.52
C LEU A 21 -14.54 -1.98 15.19
N GLN A 22 -14.61 -0.78 14.60
CA GLN A 22 -13.75 -0.44 13.48
C GLN A 22 -12.28 -0.47 13.91
N PRO A 23 -11.38 -1.14 13.17
CA PRO A 23 -9.95 -1.09 13.46
C PRO A 23 -9.51 0.38 13.50
N PRO A 24 -8.76 0.81 14.52
CA PRO A 24 -8.29 2.18 14.59
C PRO A 24 -7.45 2.44 13.34
N LEU A 25 -7.99 3.27 12.44
CA LEU A 25 -7.42 3.63 11.13
C LEU A 25 -6.01 4.27 11.23
N GLY A 26 -5.51 4.48 12.45
CA GLY A 26 -4.24 5.16 12.70
C GLY A 26 -3.54 4.79 14.00
N ALA A 27 -3.79 3.62 14.61
CA ALA A 27 -2.93 3.16 15.70
C ALA A 27 -1.55 2.78 15.13
N ARG A 28 -0.70 3.79 14.94
CA ARG A 28 0.69 3.72 14.49
C ARG A 28 1.58 3.07 15.57
N GLY A 29 1.33 1.81 15.88
CA GLY A 29 2.42 0.95 16.34
C GLY A 29 3.44 0.81 15.21
N ALA A 30 4.72 0.58 15.53
CA ALA A 30 5.71 0.26 14.51
C ALA A 30 5.16 -0.89 13.63
N PRO A 31 5.09 -0.72 12.31
CA PRO A 31 4.47 -1.69 11.43
C PRO A 31 5.36 -2.93 11.44
N LEU A 32 4.76 -4.06 11.81
CA LEU A 32 5.38 -5.36 11.67
C LEU A 32 5.69 -5.58 10.18
N GLU A 33 6.84 -6.18 9.88
CA GLU A 33 7.18 -6.56 8.51
C GLU A 33 6.05 -7.45 7.95
N PRO A 34 5.44 -7.08 6.82
CA PRO A 34 4.32 -7.83 6.27
C PRO A 34 4.79 -9.23 5.86
N VAL A 35 4.01 -10.24 6.19
CA VAL A 35 4.35 -11.65 5.92
C VAL A 35 3.91 -12.03 4.51
N TYR A 36 4.82 -12.60 3.74
CA TYR A 36 4.51 -13.06 2.39
C TYR A 36 3.48 -14.21 2.42
N PRO A 37 2.33 -14.10 1.75
CA PRO A 37 1.26 -15.10 1.81
C PRO A 37 1.56 -16.40 1.04
N GLY A 38 2.68 -16.47 0.30
CA GLY A 38 3.08 -17.62 -0.49
C GLY A 38 2.63 -17.57 -1.95
N ASP A 39 3.21 -18.45 -2.78
CA ASP A 39 2.97 -18.45 -4.24
C ASP A 39 1.55 -18.88 -4.64
N ASN A 40 0.83 -19.57 -3.75
CA ASN A 40 -0.54 -20.05 -3.97
C ASN A 40 -1.61 -19.09 -3.41
N ALA A 41 -1.23 -17.86 -3.05
CA ALA A 41 -2.15 -16.89 -2.49
C ALA A 41 -3.19 -16.43 -3.52
N THR A 42 -4.38 -16.08 -3.04
CA THR A 42 -5.40 -15.48 -3.92
C THR A 42 -4.97 -14.07 -4.35
N PRO A 43 -5.44 -13.57 -5.50
CA PRO A 43 -5.07 -12.23 -5.96
C PRO A 43 -5.47 -11.13 -4.95
N GLU A 44 -6.55 -11.34 -4.19
CA GLU A 44 -6.99 -10.42 -3.14
C GLU A 44 -5.97 -10.37 -1.99
N GLN A 45 -5.46 -11.54 -1.55
CA GLN A 45 -4.44 -11.62 -0.51
C GLN A 45 -3.12 -11.01 -0.97
N MET A 46 -2.75 -11.21 -2.24
CA MET A 46 -1.56 -10.59 -2.81
C MET A 46 -1.70 -9.06 -2.90
N ALA A 47 -2.88 -8.56 -3.26
CA ALA A 47 -3.16 -7.13 -3.30
C ALA A 47 -3.10 -6.50 -1.91
N GLN A 48 -3.60 -7.19 -0.89
CA GLN A 48 -3.49 -6.76 0.51
C GLN A 48 -2.03 -6.72 0.97
N TYR A 49 -1.27 -7.78 0.71
CA TYR A 49 0.17 -7.83 1.00
C TYR A 49 0.94 -6.69 0.33
N ALA A 50 0.66 -6.41 -0.95
CA ALA A 50 1.30 -5.32 -1.68
C ALA A 50 0.96 -3.94 -1.10
N ALA A 51 -0.29 -3.72 -0.68
CA ALA A 51 -0.73 -2.49 -0.04
C ALA A 51 -0.04 -2.29 1.33
N GLU A 52 0.06 -3.35 2.12
CA GLU A 52 0.75 -3.35 3.40
C GLU A 52 2.26 -3.09 3.25
N LEU A 53 2.90 -3.76 2.28
CA LEU A 53 4.31 -3.55 1.95
C LEU A 53 4.61 -2.11 1.54
N ARG A 54 3.77 -1.53 0.68
CA ARG A 54 3.91 -0.12 0.29
C ARG A 54 3.80 0.81 1.50
N ARG A 55 2.86 0.54 2.41
CA ARG A 55 2.70 1.32 3.64
C ARG A 55 3.91 1.18 4.56
N TYR A 56 4.45 -0.03 4.71
CA TYR A 56 5.65 -0.32 5.50
C TYR A 56 6.86 0.46 4.98
N ILE A 57 7.16 0.33 3.68
CA ILE A 57 8.26 1.03 3.03
C ILE A 57 8.09 2.54 3.19
N ASN A 58 6.92 3.08 2.88
CA ASN A 58 6.65 4.51 3.01
C ASN A 58 6.86 5.01 4.43
N MET A 59 6.63 4.20 5.46
CA MET A 59 6.90 4.61 6.83
C MET A 59 8.40 4.62 7.14
N LEU A 60 9.13 3.59 6.72
CA LEU A 60 10.58 3.51 6.93
C LEU A 60 11.34 4.61 6.20
N THR A 61 10.96 4.86 4.95
CA THR A 61 11.70 5.75 4.05
C THR A 61 11.19 7.17 4.06
N ARG A 62 10.10 7.49 4.78
CA ARG A 62 9.55 8.85 4.82
C ARG A 62 10.66 9.83 5.19
N PRO A 63 11.08 10.70 4.26
CA PRO A 63 12.12 11.66 4.55
C PRO A 63 11.67 12.53 5.74
N ARG A 64 12.50 12.59 6.78
CA ARG A 64 12.20 13.40 7.97
C ARG A 64 12.60 14.87 7.79
N TYR A 65 13.33 15.17 6.73
CA TYR A 65 13.70 16.52 6.31
C TYR A 65 13.52 16.63 4.79
N GLY A 66 12.93 17.73 4.33
CA GLY A 66 12.62 17.96 2.92
C GLY A 66 13.87 18.25 2.07
N LYS A 67 13.82 17.78 0.81
CA LYS A 67 14.71 18.04 -0.34
C LYS A 67 16.03 18.74 0.00
N ARG A 68 17.12 17.98 0.11
CA ARG A 68 18.42 18.47 -0.34
C ARG A 68 18.45 18.26 -1.85
N ASP A 69 18.23 19.36 -2.54
CA ASP A 69 18.76 19.66 -3.86
C ASP A 69 18.10 18.87 -5.02
N GLN A 70 17.17 19.56 -5.70
CA GLN A 70 16.70 19.16 -7.03
C GLN A 70 17.72 19.53 -8.11
N GLU A 71 18.99 19.18 -7.92
CA GLU A 71 19.98 19.19 -8.99
C GLU A 71 20.52 17.78 -9.17
N GLY A 72 19.74 16.96 -9.85
CA GLY A 72 20.09 15.58 -10.12
C GLY A 72 18.91 14.84 -10.71
N SER A 73 18.39 15.34 -11.83
CA SER A 73 17.57 14.58 -12.76
C SER A 73 18.38 13.37 -13.24
N LEU A 74 18.47 12.33 -12.42
CA LEU A 74 18.77 10.99 -12.86
C LEU A 74 17.49 10.20 -12.70
N ASP A 75 16.93 9.90 -13.86
CA ASP A 75 15.72 9.15 -14.11
C ASP A 75 15.68 7.85 -13.30
N PHE A 76 15.13 7.90 -12.10
CA PHE A 76 14.76 6.71 -11.31
C PHE A 76 13.52 5.99 -11.85
N SER A 77 13.09 6.29 -13.08
CA SER A 77 11.97 5.61 -13.76
C SER A 77 12.37 4.30 -14.43
N GLU A 78 13.63 3.88 -14.39
CA GLU A 78 14.05 2.58 -14.96
C GLU A 78 14.05 1.46 -13.92
N CYS A 79 12.92 1.25 -13.25
CA CYS A 79 12.65 -0.02 -12.58
C CYS A 79 11.30 -0.54 -13.05
N GLY A 80 11.31 -1.18 -14.23
CA GLY A 80 10.12 -1.83 -14.79
C GLY A 80 9.85 -1.49 -16.24
N SER A 81 10.75 -1.84 -17.15
CA SER A 81 10.34 -2.07 -18.55
C SER A 81 10.94 -3.37 -19.06
N PRO A 82 10.23 -4.51 -18.92
CA PRO A 82 10.67 -5.78 -19.46
C PRO A 82 10.18 -5.91 -20.91
N ASN A 83 10.52 -4.98 -21.80
CA ASN A 83 10.27 -5.15 -23.25
C ASN A 83 11.22 -4.27 -24.08
N ALA A 84 12.52 -4.57 -24.01
CA ALA A 84 13.44 -4.33 -25.12
C ALA A 84 13.87 -5.69 -25.69
N ALA A 85 12.90 -6.49 -26.11
CA ALA A 85 13.15 -7.59 -27.04
C ALA A 85 13.50 -6.96 -28.39
N ALA A 86 14.77 -6.63 -28.59
CA ALA A 86 15.31 -6.27 -29.89
C ALA A 86 14.98 -7.41 -30.88
N PRO A 87 14.43 -7.11 -32.07
CA PRO A 87 14.30 -8.14 -33.09
C PRO A 87 15.72 -8.55 -33.49
N ARG A 88 16.08 -9.81 -33.24
CA ARG A 88 17.30 -10.40 -33.78
C ARG A 88 17.22 -10.29 -35.29
N GLN A 89 17.92 -9.32 -35.86
CA GLN A 89 18.21 -9.26 -37.29
C GLN A 89 19.06 -10.49 -37.60
N LEU A 90 18.44 -11.48 -38.24
CA LEU A 90 19.13 -12.57 -38.92
C LEU A 90 19.91 -11.95 -40.08
N SER A 91 21.22 -11.83 -39.94
CA SER A 91 22.09 -11.56 -41.10
C SER A 91 22.02 -12.75 -42.06
N PRO A 92 21.93 -12.50 -43.38
CA PRO A 92 22.01 -13.56 -44.38
C PRO A 92 23.42 -14.16 -44.38
N MET A 93 23.46 -15.48 -44.52
CA MET A 93 24.67 -16.28 -44.70
C MET A 93 25.18 -16.01 -46.13
N ASP A 94 26.26 -15.23 -46.26
CA ASP A 94 26.92 -15.03 -47.55
C ASP A 94 28.00 -16.11 -47.76
N SER A 95 27.73 -16.89 -48.83
CA SER A 95 28.56 -17.76 -49.68
C SER A 95 30.07 -17.77 -49.51
#